data_AF-A0A9D1FES0-F1
#
_entry.id   AF-A0A9D1FES0-F1
#
_cell.length_a   1.000
_cell.length_b   1.000
_cell.length_c   1.000
_cell.angle_alpha   90.00
_cell.angle_beta   90.00
_cell.angle_gamma   90.00
#
_symmetry.space_group_name_H-M   'P 1'
#
loop_
_entity.id
_entity.type
_entity.pdbx_description
1 polymer ?
#
loop_
_entity_poly.entity_id
_entity_poly.type
_entity_poly.pdbx_seq_one_letter_code
_entity_poly.pdbx_strand_id
1 'polypeptide(L)'
;ERLPERCSVALYRSDMGEAALAAALSARFELRDIRAYTAAPGDYAAPRTLVEAASAFAFTSAAGARAALERLAPLPEGVLLAALGAPTARALAQAGGRLITAAEPSARALAEAIAENIM
;
A
#
# COMPACT_ATOMS: atom_id res chain seq x y z
N GLU A 1 -29.66 7.54 4.35
CA GLU A 1 -30.47 6.79 5.34
C GLU A 1 -29.57 6.19 6.42
N ARG A 2 -30.07 6.07 7.65
CA ARG A 2 -29.38 5.33 8.73
C ARG A 2 -29.77 3.85 8.65
N LEU A 3 -28.80 2.95 8.74
CA LEU A 3 -29.08 1.51 8.88
C LEU A 3 -29.82 1.26 10.20
N PRO A 4 -30.81 0.34 10.23
CA PRO A 4 -31.50 -0.03 11.46
C PRO A 4 -30.54 -0.63 12.49
N GLU A 5 -30.83 -0.45 13.78
CA GLU A 5 -30.07 -1.07 14.86
C GLU A 5 -30.11 -2.61 14.71
N ARG A 6 -28.96 -3.27 14.89
CA ARG A 6 -28.76 -4.73 14.70
C ARG A 6 -28.79 -5.24 13.25
N CYS A 7 -28.50 -4.38 12.27
CA CYS A 7 -28.20 -4.80 10.91
C CYS A 7 -26.94 -5.70 10.87
N SER A 8 -27.01 -6.81 10.12
CA SER A 8 -25.85 -7.65 9.83
C SER A 8 -25.00 -7.03 8.73
N VAL A 9 -23.70 -6.87 8.98
CA VAL A 9 -22.72 -6.34 8.00
C VAL A 9 -21.80 -7.48 7.56
N ALA A 10 -21.60 -7.63 6.25
CA ALA A 10 -20.59 -8.54 5.70
C ALA A 10 -19.36 -7.74 5.24
N LEU A 11 -18.20 -8.01 5.83
CA LEU A 11 -16.93 -7.41 5.43
C LEU A 11 -16.13 -8.39 4.59
N TYR A 12 -15.94 -8.07 3.32
CA TYR A 12 -15.05 -8.83 2.42
C TYR A 12 -13.67 -8.18 2.42
N ARG A 13 -12.63 -8.96 2.70
CA ARG A 13 -11.26 -8.46 2.84
C ARG A 13 -10.22 -9.53 2.56
N SER A 14 -8.97 -9.10 2.37
CA SER A 14 -7.85 -10.04 2.39
C SER A 14 -7.62 -10.59 3.80
N ASP A 15 -7.05 -11.79 3.86
CA ASP A 15 -6.53 -12.39 5.08
C ASP A 15 -5.43 -11.54 5.77
N MET A 16 -4.66 -10.80 4.99
CA MET A 16 -3.59 -9.89 5.45
C MET A 16 -4.04 -8.45 5.72
N GLY A 17 -5.32 -8.11 5.50
CA GLY A 17 -5.79 -6.74 5.71
C GLY A 17 -5.62 -6.27 7.17
N GLU A 18 -5.80 -4.98 7.45
CA GLU A 18 -5.81 -4.47 8.83
C GLU A 18 -7.15 -4.73 9.54
N ALA A 19 -7.14 -5.33 10.74
CA ALA A 19 -8.36 -5.70 11.45
C ALA A 19 -9.14 -4.51 12.06
N ALA A 20 -8.60 -3.28 11.97
CA ALA A 20 -9.18 -2.09 12.60
C ALA A 20 -10.62 -1.81 12.15
N LEU A 21 -10.91 -1.94 10.85
CA LEU A 21 -12.27 -1.76 10.33
C LEU A 21 -13.23 -2.85 10.86
N ALA A 22 -12.78 -4.10 10.93
CA ALA A 22 -13.58 -5.20 11.46
C ALA A 22 -13.93 -4.93 12.94
N ALA A 23 -12.93 -4.55 13.76
CA ALA A 23 -13.13 -4.21 15.16
C ALA A 23 -14.11 -3.02 15.36
N ALA A 24 -13.98 -1.98 14.53
CA ALA A 24 -14.87 -0.82 14.59
C ALA A 24 -16.32 -1.16 14.19
N LEU A 25 -16.51 -2.04 13.21
CA LEU A 25 -17.83 -2.50 12.77
C LEU A 25 -18.48 -3.44 13.80
N SER A 26 -17.72 -4.40 14.35
CA SER A 26 -18.25 -5.36 15.34
C SER A 26 -18.68 -4.69 16.65
N ALA A 27 -18.17 -3.49 16.95
CA ALA A 27 -18.60 -2.71 18.11
C ALA A 27 -20.03 -2.15 17.96
N ARG A 28 -20.61 -2.17 16.75
CA ARG A 28 -21.89 -1.50 16.44
C ARG A 28 -22.88 -2.39 15.68
N PHE A 29 -22.40 -3.43 15.01
CA PHE A 29 -23.18 -4.28 14.11
C PHE A 29 -22.87 -5.75 14.33
N GLU A 30 -23.80 -6.63 13.93
CA GLU A 30 -23.50 -8.06 13.81
C GLU A 30 -22.60 -8.25 12.58
N LEU A 31 -21.30 -8.45 12.81
CA LEU A 31 -20.30 -8.52 11.74
C LEU A 31 -20.04 -9.96 11.31
N ARG A 32 -20.18 -10.22 10.00
CA ARG A 32 -19.61 -11.38 9.32
C ARG A 32 -18.31 -10.97 8.63
N ASP A 33 -17.18 -11.28 9.26
CA ASP A 33 -15.86 -11.00 8.70
C ASP A 33 -15.43 -12.14 7.75
N ILE A 34 -15.38 -11.85 6.45
CA ILE A 34 -15.13 -12.81 5.37
C ILE A 34 -13.75 -12.54 4.79
N ARG A 35 -12.80 -13.42 5.13
CA ARG A 35 -11.47 -13.47 4.49
C ARG A 35 -11.63 -14.08 3.10
N ALA A 36 -11.87 -13.23 2.13
CA ALA A 36 -12.32 -13.62 0.79
C ALA A 36 -11.16 -14.02 -0.13
N TYR A 37 -9.94 -13.57 0.15
CA TYR A 37 -8.76 -13.86 -0.65
C TYR A 37 -7.46 -13.69 0.15
N THR A 38 -6.38 -14.22 -0.40
CA THR A 38 -5.01 -14.01 0.09
C THR A 38 -4.23 -13.24 -0.94
N ALA A 39 -3.65 -12.11 -0.56
CA ALA A 39 -2.78 -11.34 -1.43
C ALA A 39 -1.35 -11.90 -1.33
N ALA A 40 -0.91 -12.61 -2.36
CA ALA A 40 0.45 -13.13 -2.46
C ALA A 40 1.23 -12.38 -3.54
N PRO A 41 2.51 -12.02 -3.31
CA PRO A 41 3.38 -11.52 -4.37
C PRO A 41 3.54 -12.58 -5.47
N GLY A 42 3.49 -12.18 -6.74
CA GLY A 42 3.82 -13.08 -7.85
C GLY A 42 5.30 -13.46 -7.90
N ASP A 43 5.67 -14.33 -8.83
CA ASP A 43 7.04 -14.86 -8.97
C ASP A 43 7.99 -13.95 -9.76
N TYR A 44 7.46 -12.89 -10.37
CA TYR A 44 8.27 -11.98 -11.16
C TYR A 44 9.26 -11.21 -10.29
N ALA A 45 10.54 -11.28 -10.67
CA ALA A 45 11.61 -10.43 -10.17
C ALA A 45 12.15 -9.61 -11.34
N ALA A 46 12.19 -8.28 -11.17
CA ALA A 46 12.75 -7.40 -12.19
C ALA A 46 14.27 -7.63 -12.33
N PRO A 47 14.80 -7.74 -13.56
CA PRO A 47 16.24 -7.70 -13.79
C PRO A 47 16.90 -6.51 -13.09
N ARG A 48 18.08 -6.74 -12.50
CA ARG A 48 18.79 -5.71 -11.72
C ARG A 48 19.03 -4.43 -12.52
N THR A 49 19.35 -4.56 -13.80
CA THR A 49 19.56 -3.43 -14.72
C THR A 49 18.33 -2.53 -14.87
N LEU A 50 17.11 -3.08 -14.79
CA LEU A 50 15.88 -2.27 -14.80
C LEU A 50 15.66 -1.53 -13.48
N VAL A 51 16.03 -2.14 -12.36
CA VAL A 51 15.96 -1.51 -11.03
C VAL A 51 16.94 -0.35 -10.95
N GLU A 52 18.16 -0.53 -11.46
CA GLU A 52 19.22 0.50 -11.45
C GLU A 52 18.95 1.66 -12.41
N ALA A 53 18.20 1.43 -13.48
CA ALA A 53 17.81 2.48 -14.43
C ALA A 53 16.64 3.35 -13.94
N ALA A 54 15.98 3.01 -12.82
CA ALA A 54 14.80 3.71 -12.34
C ALA A 54 15.15 4.91 -11.46
N SER A 55 14.61 6.09 -11.82
CA SER A 55 14.71 7.30 -10.97
C SER A 55 13.71 7.29 -9.81
N ALA A 56 12.65 6.48 -9.90
CA ALA A 56 11.63 6.37 -8.87
C ALA A 56 10.92 5.02 -8.83
N PHE A 57 10.45 4.64 -7.65
CA PHE A 57 9.57 3.49 -7.42
C PHE A 57 8.28 3.94 -6.76
N ALA A 58 7.14 3.59 -7.37
CA ALA A 58 5.81 3.95 -6.88
C ALA A 58 5.11 2.74 -6.25
N PHE A 59 4.51 2.94 -5.08
CA PHE A 59 3.84 1.89 -4.31
C PHE A 59 2.42 2.33 -3.91
N THR A 60 1.44 1.47 -4.19
CA THR A 60 0.03 1.71 -3.91
C THR A 60 -0.51 0.94 -2.71
N SER A 61 0.29 0.05 -2.14
CA SER A 61 -0.08 -0.71 -0.94
C SER A 61 1.13 -0.97 -0.05
N ALA A 62 0.91 -0.98 1.27
CA ALA A 62 1.94 -1.30 2.25
C ALA A 62 2.43 -2.76 2.13
N ALA A 63 1.52 -3.71 1.86
CA ALA A 63 1.88 -5.11 1.66
C ALA A 63 2.74 -5.32 0.40
N GLY A 64 2.33 -4.72 -0.72
CA GLY A 64 3.11 -4.74 -1.96
C GLY A 64 4.47 -4.07 -1.82
N ALA A 65 4.55 -2.95 -1.08
CA ALA A 65 5.82 -2.28 -0.80
C ALA A 65 6.80 -3.19 -0.06
N ARG A 66 6.38 -3.85 1.03
CA ARG A 66 7.25 -4.77 1.80
C ARG A 66 7.76 -5.92 0.93
N ALA A 67 6.85 -6.59 0.22
CA ALA A 67 7.20 -7.71 -0.64
C ALA A 67 8.14 -7.30 -1.79
N ALA A 68 7.96 -6.11 -2.34
CA ALA A 68 8.84 -5.58 -3.37
C ALA A 68 10.23 -5.24 -2.82
N LEU A 69 10.32 -4.57 -1.66
CA LEU A 69 11.59 -4.20 -1.04
C LEU A 69 12.48 -5.41 -0.71
N GLU A 70 11.89 -6.52 -0.28
CA GLU A 70 12.62 -7.78 -0.05
C GLU A 70 13.35 -8.29 -1.32
N ARG A 71 12.84 -7.94 -2.50
CA ARG A 71 13.37 -8.39 -3.81
C ARG A 71 14.20 -7.33 -4.53
N LEU A 72 13.91 -6.05 -4.29
CA LEU A 72 14.56 -4.92 -4.94
C LEU A 72 15.83 -4.46 -4.19
N ALA A 73 15.96 -4.79 -2.90
CA ALA A 73 17.10 -4.37 -2.10
C ALA A 73 18.43 -4.97 -2.63
N PRO A 74 19.54 -4.19 -2.60
CA PRO A 74 19.61 -2.79 -2.19
C PRO A 74 19.06 -1.85 -3.26
N LEU A 75 18.34 -0.81 -2.86
CA LEU A 75 17.87 0.22 -3.79
C LEU A 75 19.03 1.10 -4.27
N PRO A 76 18.96 1.68 -5.49
CA PRO A 76 19.92 2.69 -5.93
C PRO A 76 19.97 3.88 -4.97
N GLU A 77 21.17 4.45 -4.80
CA GLU A 77 21.36 5.61 -3.93
C GLU A 77 20.57 6.82 -4.44
N GLY A 78 19.93 7.56 -3.53
CA GLY A 78 19.17 8.76 -3.86
C GLY A 78 17.84 8.52 -4.60
N VAL A 79 17.43 7.26 -4.82
CA VAL A 79 16.18 6.97 -5.53
C VAL A 79 14.95 7.53 -4.81
N LEU A 80 13.95 7.96 -5.60
CA LEU A 80 12.67 8.42 -5.09
C LEU A 80 11.74 7.24 -4.80
N LEU A 81 11.23 7.16 -3.59
CA LEU A 81 10.17 6.22 -3.20
C LEU A 81 8.86 7.01 -3.06
N ALA A 82 7.84 6.62 -3.82
CA ALA A 82 6.56 7.30 -3.83
C ALA A 82 5.46 6.42 -3.23
N ALA A 83 4.83 6.91 -2.18
CA ALA A 83 3.78 6.21 -1.45
C ALA A 83 2.40 6.81 -1.76
N LEU A 84 1.41 5.96 -2.09
CA LEU A 84 0.02 6.41 -2.28
C LEU A 84 -0.61 7.01 -1.01
N GLY A 85 -0.14 6.61 0.17
CA GLY A 85 -0.67 7.13 1.44
C GLY A 85 0.14 6.69 2.64
N ALA A 86 -0.26 7.18 3.82
CA ALA A 86 0.48 6.99 5.06
C ALA A 86 0.83 5.53 5.41
N PRO A 87 -0.06 4.52 5.24
CA PRO A 87 0.30 3.13 5.50
C PRO A 87 1.45 2.64 4.60
N THR A 88 1.45 3.05 3.32
CA THR A 88 2.50 2.69 2.37
C THR A 88 3.79 3.42 2.69
N ALA A 89 3.73 4.70 3.07
CA ALA A 89 4.90 5.49 3.47
C ALA A 89 5.60 4.87 4.69
N ARG A 90 4.83 4.43 5.70
CA ARG A 90 5.38 3.70 6.86
C ARG A 90 6.10 2.41 6.45
N ALA A 91 5.59 1.69 5.46
CA ALA A 91 6.24 0.47 4.97
C ALA A 91 7.58 0.75 4.25
N LEU A 92 7.75 1.95 3.70
CA LEU A 92 8.96 2.38 2.99
C LEU A 92 9.98 3.09 3.89
N ALA A 93 9.62 3.42 5.13
CA ALA A 93 10.40 4.32 5.99
C ALA A 93 11.85 3.86 6.25
N GLN A 94 12.14 2.56 6.14
CA GLN A 94 13.47 1.97 6.36
C GLN A 94 14.17 1.52 5.08
N ALA A 95 13.59 1.79 3.91
CA ALA A 95 14.10 1.30 2.63
C ALA A 95 15.35 2.04 2.13
N GLY A 96 15.67 3.21 2.71
CA GLY A 96 16.65 4.15 2.16
C GLY A 96 16.09 4.92 0.96
N GLY A 97 16.73 6.03 0.60
CA GLY A 97 16.27 6.92 -0.48
C GLY A 97 15.31 8.03 0.01
N ARG A 98 14.82 8.83 -0.94
CA ARG A 98 13.95 9.97 -0.66
C ARG A 98 12.50 9.53 -0.72
N LEU A 99 11.76 9.63 0.38
CA LEU A 99 10.36 9.24 0.46
C LEU A 99 9.42 10.43 0.24
N ILE A 100 8.46 10.28 -0.67
CA ILE A 100 7.32 11.19 -0.86
C ILE A 100 6.01 10.45 -0.66
N THR A 101 4.97 11.17 -0.25
CA THR A 101 3.61 10.63 -0.11
C THR A 101 2.65 11.49 -0.92
N ALA A 102 1.73 10.86 -1.65
CA ALA A 102 0.67 11.57 -2.36
C ALA A 102 -0.18 12.40 -1.38
N ALA A 103 -0.62 13.59 -1.81
CA ALA A 103 -1.44 14.49 -1.00
C ALA A 103 -2.80 13.85 -0.62
N GLU A 104 -3.30 12.98 -1.49
CA GLU A 104 -4.50 12.18 -1.30
C GLU A 104 -4.25 10.77 -1.85
N PRO A 105 -4.98 9.73 -1.39
CA PRO A 105 -4.79 8.35 -1.84
C PRO A 105 -5.41 8.12 -3.23
N SER A 106 -4.94 8.86 -4.23
CA SER A 106 -5.39 8.79 -5.61
C SER A 106 -4.21 8.58 -6.57
N ALA A 107 -4.46 7.88 -7.68
CA ALA A 107 -3.45 7.66 -8.71
C ALA A 107 -2.94 8.99 -9.31
N ARG A 108 -3.84 9.98 -9.43
CA ARG A 108 -3.51 11.32 -9.94
C ARG A 108 -2.54 12.05 -9.01
N ALA A 109 -2.87 12.15 -7.72
CA ALA A 109 -2.02 12.83 -6.76
C ALA A 109 -0.65 12.15 -6.60
N LEU A 110 -0.60 10.82 -6.71
CA LEU A 110 0.69 10.10 -6.71
C LEU A 110 1.53 10.44 -7.96
N ALA A 111 0.91 10.51 -9.14
CA ALA A 111 1.60 10.86 -10.37
C ALA A 111 2.12 12.33 -10.35
N GLU A 112 1.29 13.27 -9.89
CA GLU A 112 1.67 14.68 -9.71
C GLU A 112 2.84 14.81 -8.74
N ALA A 113 2.77 14.15 -7.57
CA ALA A 113 3.85 14.17 -6.58
C ALA A 113 5.16 13.59 -7.14
N ILE A 114 5.10 12.54 -7.95
CA ILE A 114 6.28 11.98 -8.63
C ILE A 114 6.87 12.99 -9.63
N ALA A 115 6.03 13.60 -10.47
CA ALA A 115 6.48 14.55 -11.49
C ALA A 115 7.19 15.76 -10.87
N GLU A 116 6.62 16.36 -9.82
CA GLU A 116 7.19 17.50 -9.11
C GLU A 116 8.54 17.23 -8.43
N ASN A 117 8.89 15.95 -8.26
CA ASN A 117 10.06 15.54 -7.49
C ASN A 117 11.13 14.86 -8.36
N ILE A 118 10.84 14.44 -9.59
CA ILE A 118 11.87 13.91 -10.51
C ILE A 118 12.47 15.02 -11.39
N MET A 119 11.74 16.12 -11.58
CA MET A 119 12.19 17.30 -12.34
C MET A 119 13.26 18.11 -11.61
#